data_AF-A0A816HFM3-F1
#
_entry.id   AF-A0A816HFM3-F1
#
_cell.length_a   1.000
_cell.length_b   1.000
_cell.length_c   1.000
_cell.angle_alpha   90.00
_cell.angle_beta   90.00
_cell.angle_gamma   90.00
#
_symmetry.space_group_name_H-M   'P 1'
#
loop_
_entity.id
_entity.type
_entity.pdbx_description
1 polymer ?
#
loop_
_entity_poly.entity_id
_entity_poly.type
_entity_poly.pdbx_seq_one_letter_code
_entity_poly.pdbx_strand_id
1 'polypeptide(L)'
;MDRFEILYNLWEYEFSYLQYKRQLADCYYEIYQHTFDQDERHSIAQAIVSISARRPRIDFRTDDYFAHSYSLETRHLQQYLSLIREYISRHVNDMRQITENLFDTTDYGSYFPSTRLVTSPPIYLSVSKIHSYYLFEFLESLSTLTRLPHVLKQSFNELIEFEELQRQTNLSLTEKMVYELDYLEEIFSSYKQLHQPGSMYSANQQRDVFNTLYSDHPSMMGKLAYEILKQVDEARTTKKEQYEKYLKLNSSLLELITLRYRLIRSATESELLSTVYKQQLDTMSIDHSHLSLRFIQFEFAQSRNLPNINTDNHHITSQLADGQLDKITGQ
;
A
#
# COMPACT_ATOMS: atom_id res chain seq x y z
N MET A 1 -34.96 30.71 15.67
CA MET A 1 -34.89 29.25 15.43
C MET A 1 -36.06 28.59 16.12
N ASP A 2 -36.89 27.85 15.37
CA ASP A 2 -37.95 27.03 15.94
C ASP A 2 -37.32 25.84 16.69
N ARG A 3 -37.84 25.52 17.88
CA ARG A 3 -37.33 24.39 18.68
C ARG A 3 -37.55 23.05 17.98
N PHE A 4 -38.62 22.94 17.20
CA PHE A 4 -38.91 21.74 16.41
C PHE A 4 -37.90 21.53 15.28
N GLU A 5 -37.49 22.61 14.61
CA GLU A 5 -36.49 22.58 13.54
C GLU A 5 -35.12 22.14 14.06
N ILE A 6 -34.70 22.65 15.23
CA ILE A 6 -33.46 22.24 15.89
C ILE A 6 -33.46 20.73 16.20
N LEU A 7 -34.55 20.22 16.77
CA LEU A 7 -34.69 18.81 17.11
C LEU A 7 -34.72 17.92 15.86
N TYR A 8 -35.39 18.38 14.80
CA TYR A 8 -35.43 17.67 13.53
C TYR A 8 -34.03 17.57 12.90
N ASN A 9 -33.31 18.69 12.81
CA ASN A 9 -31.94 18.71 12.29
C ASN A 9 -31.03 17.81 13.11
N LEU A 10 -31.10 17.88 14.45
CA LEU A 10 -30.31 17.02 15.32
C LEU A 10 -30.60 15.52 15.06
N TRP A 11 -31.86 15.16 14.91
CA TRP A 11 -32.25 13.78 14.61
C TRP A 11 -31.73 13.31 13.26
N GLU A 12 -31.84 14.13 12.21
CA GLU A 12 -31.38 13.78 10.85
C GLU A 12 -29.86 13.57 10.80
N TYR A 13 -29.11 14.48 11.43
CA TYR A 13 -27.66 14.38 11.54
C TYR A 13 -27.22 13.17 12.38
N GLU A 14 -27.85 12.95 13.54
CA GLU A 14 -27.56 11.79 14.40
C GLU A 14 -27.88 10.47 13.71
N PHE A 15 -29.00 10.40 12.99
CA PHE A 15 -29.35 9.22 12.21
C PHE A 15 -28.27 8.90 11.17
N SER A 16 -27.85 9.90 10.39
CA SER A 16 -26.82 9.74 9.35
C SER A 16 -25.47 9.32 9.95
N TYR A 17 -25.05 9.97 11.03
CA TYR A 17 -23.82 9.63 11.74
C TYR A 17 -23.82 8.21 12.30
N LEU A 18 -24.90 7.80 12.96
CA LEU A 18 -25.03 6.45 13.50
C LEU A 18 -25.07 5.39 12.39
N GLN A 19 -25.66 5.68 11.23
CA GLN A 19 -25.63 4.78 10.09
C GLN A 19 -24.21 4.53 9.58
N TYR A 20 -23.43 5.59 9.35
CA TYR A 20 -22.04 5.44 8.89
C TYR A 20 -21.16 4.79 9.97
N LYS A 21 -21.39 5.13 11.25
CA LYS A 21 -20.70 4.52 12.39
C LYS A 21 -20.93 3.01 12.46
N ARG A 22 -22.19 2.56 12.29
CA ARG A 22 -22.53 1.14 12.22
C ARG A 22 -21.82 0.45 11.05
N GLN A 23 -21.91 1.03 9.86
CA GLN A 23 -21.29 0.46 8.66
C GLN A 23 -19.76 0.35 8.79
N LEU A 24 -19.12 1.31 9.44
CA LEU A 24 -17.69 1.26 9.72
C LEU A 24 -17.35 0.14 10.71
N ALA A 25 -18.12 0.01 11.79
CA ALA A 25 -17.96 -1.08 12.74
C ALA A 25 -18.16 -2.46 12.07
N ASP A 26 -19.12 -2.58 11.15
CA ASP A 26 -19.34 -3.79 10.36
C ASP A 26 -18.10 -4.16 9.52
N CYS A 27 -17.41 -3.18 8.94
CA CYS A 27 -16.14 -3.41 8.20
C CYS A 27 -15.04 -3.96 9.12
N TYR A 28 -14.88 -3.38 10.33
CA TYR A 28 -13.90 -3.88 11.29
C TYR A 28 -14.26 -5.26 11.83
N TYR A 29 -15.55 -5.53 12.00
CA TYR A 29 -16.03 -6.84 12.42
C TYR A 29 -15.74 -7.92 11.36
N GLU A 30 -15.82 -7.58 10.08
CA GLU A 30 -15.39 -8.46 8.99
C GLU A 30 -13.89 -8.76 9.05
N ILE A 31 -13.03 -7.75 9.25
CA ILE A 31 -11.59 -7.95 9.44
C ILE A 31 -11.31 -8.84 10.67
N TYR A 32 -12.06 -8.64 11.75
CA TYR A 32 -11.97 -9.44 12.97
C TYR A 32 -12.28 -10.93 12.74
N GLN A 33 -13.18 -11.26 11.81
CA GLN A 33 -13.50 -12.65 11.47
C GLN A 33 -12.37 -13.35 10.70
N HIS A 34 -11.59 -12.60 9.93
CA HIS A 34 -10.49 -13.13 9.12
C HIS A 34 -9.11 -13.08 9.80
N THR A 35 -9.01 -12.44 10.97
CA THR A 35 -7.76 -12.32 11.74
C THR A 35 -7.61 -13.46 12.75
N PHE A 36 -6.51 -14.21 12.67
CA PHE A 36 -6.21 -15.31 13.59
C PHE A 36 -5.32 -14.92 14.76
N ASP A 37 -4.41 -13.97 14.56
CA ASP A 37 -3.51 -13.50 15.60
C ASP A 37 -4.30 -12.83 16.75
N GLN A 38 -3.95 -13.19 17.98
CA GLN A 38 -4.68 -12.76 19.17
C GLN A 38 -4.48 -11.27 19.44
N ASP A 39 -3.27 -10.75 19.22
CA ASP A 39 -2.93 -9.36 19.52
C ASP A 39 -3.57 -8.42 18.49
N GLU A 40 -3.49 -8.76 17.20
CA GLU A 40 -4.18 -8.02 16.13
C GLU A 40 -5.70 -8.08 16.31
N ARG A 41 -6.24 -9.23 16.72
CA ARG A 41 -7.67 -9.39 17.01
C ARG A 41 -8.12 -8.54 18.20
N HIS A 42 -7.31 -8.43 19.25
CA HIS A 42 -7.58 -7.54 20.38
C HIS A 42 -7.56 -6.07 19.94
N SER A 43 -6.60 -5.68 19.10
CA SER A 43 -6.52 -4.33 18.53
C SER A 43 -7.78 -3.97 17.72
N ILE A 44 -8.29 -4.89 16.90
CA ILE A 44 -9.54 -4.67 16.15
C ILE A 44 -10.73 -4.57 17.08
N ALA A 45 -10.84 -5.44 18.08
CA ALA A 45 -11.93 -5.38 19.05
C ALA A 45 -11.93 -4.03 19.78
N GLN A 46 -10.75 -3.54 20.18
CA GLN A 46 -10.60 -2.23 20.78
C GLN A 46 -10.98 -1.10 19.81
N ALA A 47 -10.65 -1.22 18.53
CA ALA A 47 -11.09 -0.26 17.50
C ALA A 47 -12.61 -0.23 17.34
N ILE A 48 -13.29 -1.39 17.31
CA ILE A 48 -14.76 -1.49 17.27
C ILE A 48 -15.40 -0.83 18.49
N VAL A 49 -14.87 -1.09 19.68
CA VAL A 49 -15.34 -0.46 20.94
C VAL A 49 -15.12 1.06 20.90
N SER A 50 -13.95 1.50 20.41
CA SER A 50 -13.60 2.91 20.30
C SER A 50 -14.52 3.64 19.30
N ILE A 51 -14.81 3.02 18.15
CA ILE A 51 -15.78 3.52 17.16
C ILE A 51 -17.18 3.59 17.78
N SER A 52 -17.60 2.56 18.51
CA SER A 52 -18.91 2.51 19.16
C SER A 52 -19.05 3.63 20.20
N ALA A 53 -18.01 3.88 21.00
CA ALA A 53 -17.95 4.93 22.00
C ALA A 53 -17.80 6.35 21.42
N ARG A 54 -17.33 6.49 20.18
CA ARG A 54 -17.11 7.79 19.53
C ARG A 54 -18.41 8.59 19.45
N ARG A 55 -18.29 9.86 19.84
CA ARG A 55 -19.32 10.90 19.76
C ARG A 55 -18.92 11.92 18.69
N PRO A 56 -19.90 12.58 18.05
CA PRO A 56 -19.60 13.64 17.11
C PRO A 56 -18.90 14.81 17.81
N ARG A 57 -17.83 15.32 17.20
CA ARG A 57 -17.14 16.53 17.65
C ARG A 57 -17.93 17.75 17.18
N ILE A 58 -18.30 18.63 18.10
CA ILE A 58 -19.09 19.82 17.80
C ILE A 58 -18.35 21.03 18.36
N ASP A 59 -18.05 22.01 17.51
CA ASP A 59 -17.46 23.28 17.92
C ASP A 59 -18.55 24.34 18.08
N PHE A 60 -18.85 24.71 19.32
CA PHE A 60 -19.77 25.81 19.62
C PHE A 60 -19.05 27.17 19.76
N ARG A 61 -17.72 27.22 19.65
CA ARG A 61 -16.94 28.45 19.76
C ARG A 61 -16.78 29.14 18.42
N THR A 62 -16.54 28.34 17.38
CA THR A 62 -16.30 28.85 16.02
C THR A 62 -17.56 28.85 15.17
N ASP A 63 -18.44 27.85 15.33
CA ASP A 63 -19.69 27.77 14.57
C ASP A 63 -20.86 28.39 15.32
N ASP A 64 -21.66 29.19 14.62
CA ASP A 64 -22.92 29.74 15.13
C ASP A 64 -24.00 28.66 15.32
N TYR A 65 -23.87 27.50 14.66
CA TYR A 65 -24.84 26.41 14.69
C TYR A 65 -24.17 25.04 14.55
N PHE A 66 -24.60 24.06 15.37
CA PHE A 66 -23.97 22.74 15.45
C PHE A 66 -23.97 21.95 14.13
N ALA A 67 -24.88 22.26 13.20
CA ALA A 67 -25.01 21.50 11.96
C ALA A 67 -23.74 21.53 11.11
N HIS A 68 -22.95 22.62 11.15
CA HIS A 68 -21.72 22.70 10.37
C HIS A 68 -20.70 21.66 10.85
N SER A 69 -20.19 21.79 12.09
CA SER A 69 -19.34 20.79 12.73
C SER A 69 -19.88 19.35 12.62
N TYR A 70 -21.18 19.16 12.85
CA TYR A 70 -21.79 17.83 12.79
C TYR A 70 -21.73 17.24 11.36
N SER A 71 -22.00 18.06 10.34
CA SER A 71 -21.90 17.65 8.94
C SER A 71 -20.47 17.28 8.55
N LEU A 72 -19.46 18.00 9.05
CA LEU A 72 -18.05 17.70 8.82
C LEU A 72 -17.67 16.34 9.43
N GLU A 73 -18.09 16.07 10.68
CA GLU A 73 -17.81 14.79 11.33
C GLU A 73 -18.50 13.63 10.60
N THR A 74 -19.73 13.83 10.14
CA THR A 74 -20.49 12.84 9.38
C THR A 74 -19.80 12.53 8.05
N ARG A 75 -19.33 13.57 7.35
CA ARG A 75 -18.56 13.43 6.10
C ARG A 75 -17.24 12.71 6.33
N HIS A 76 -16.55 12.99 7.44
CA HIS A 76 -15.31 12.32 7.80
C HIS A 76 -15.55 10.81 7.96
N LEU A 77 -16.59 10.41 8.70
CA LEU A 77 -16.93 8.99 8.82
C LEU A 77 -17.27 8.35 7.46
N GLN A 78 -17.98 9.07 6.59
CA GLN A 78 -18.33 8.59 5.26
C GLN A 78 -17.09 8.38 4.37
N GLN A 79 -16.16 9.34 4.34
CA GLN A 79 -14.92 9.23 3.57
C GLN A 79 -14.03 8.12 4.13
N TYR A 80 -13.88 8.06 5.46
CA TYR A 80 -13.11 7.01 6.11
C TYR A 80 -13.67 5.61 5.82
N LEU A 81 -14.99 5.44 5.91
CA LEU A 81 -15.67 4.21 5.52
C LEU A 81 -15.39 3.83 4.06
N SER A 82 -15.42 4.82 3.15
CA SER A 82 -15.17 4.59 1.72
C SER A 82 -13.73 4.14 1.46
N LEU A 83 -12.76 4.71 2.17
CA LEU A 83 -11.35 4.30 2.13
C LEU A 83 -11.18 2.85 2.59
N ILE A 84 -11.75 2.50 3.76
CA ILE A 84 -11.66 1.14 4.31
C ILE A 84 -12.30 0.12 3.36
N ARG A 85 -13.47 0.43 2.80
CA ARG A 85 -14.17 -0.44 1.83
C ARG A 85 -13.36 -0.67 0.57
N GLU A 86 -12.80 0.38 0.00
CA GLU A 86 -11.97 0.29 -1.22
C GLU A 86 -10.71 -0.55 -0.95
N TYR A 87 -10.09 -0.37 0.23
CA TYR A 87 -8.95 -1.18 0.63
C TYR A 87 -9.31 -2.66 0.75
N ILE A 88 -10.35 -3.00 1.53
CA ILE A 88 -10.80 -4.39 1.70
C ILE A 88 -11.12 -4.99 0.32
N SER A 89 -11.85 -4.26 -0.52
CA SER A 89 -12.26 -4.72 -1.85
C SER A 89 -11.08 -5.05 -2.75
N ARG A 90 -10.11 -4.14 -2.83
CA ARG A 90 -8.90 -4.37 -3.63
C ARG A 90 -8.12 -5.57 -3.09
N HIS A 91 -7.93 -5.63 -1.78
CA HIS A 91 -7.17 -6.71 -1.14
C HIS A 91 -7.81 -8.09 -1.35
N VAL A 92 -9.13 -8.19 -1.20
CA VAL A 92 -9.90 -9.42 -1.47
C VAL A 92 -9.74 -9.83 -2.93
N ASN A 93 -9.85 -8.89 -3.87
CA ASN A 93 -9.72 -9.18 -5.29
C ASN A 93 -8.30 -9.63 -5.67
N ASP A 94 -7.26 -8.96 -5.14
CA ASP A 94 -5.86 -9.32 -5.38
C ASP A 94 -5.56 -10.73 -4.84
N MET A 95 -6.04 -11.06 -3.63
CA MET A 95 -5.89 -12.40 -3.07
C MET A 95 -6.62 -13.45 -3.90
N ARG A 96 -7.84 -13.17 -4.36
CA ARG A 96 -8.60 -14.08 -5.23
C ARG A 96 -7.90 -14.32 -6.55
N GLN A 97 -7.37 -13.27 -7.17
CA GLN A 97 -6.64 -13.37 -8.44
C GLN A 97 -5.37 -14.21 -8.27
N ILE A 98 -4.60 -14.01 -7.20
CA ILE A 98 -3.43 -14.85 -6.89
C ILE A 98 -3.85 -16.30 -6.68
N THR A 99 -4.93 -16.52 -5.95
CA THR A 99 -5.48 -17.85 -5.67
C THR A 99 -5.95 -18.51 -6.98
N GLU A 100 -6.66 -17.82 -7.84
CA GLU A 100 -7.06 -18.34 -9.17
C GLU A 100 -5.84 -18.70 -10.02
N ASN A 101 -4.83 -17.83 -10.07
CA ASN A 101 -3.59 -18.08 -10.82
C ASN A 101 -2.76 -19.26 -10.28
N LEU A 102 -2.82 -19.52 -8.96
CA LEU A 102 -2.20 -20.69 -8.32
C LEU A 102 -2.86 -22.00 -8.73
N PHE A 103 -4.18 -21.97 -8.94
CA PHE A 103 -5.00 -23.17 -9.11
C PHE A 103 -5.60 -23.31 -10.51
N ASP A 104 -5.05 -22.58 -11.49
CA ASP A 104 -5.42 -22.76 -12.89
C ASP A 104 -5.12 -24.20 -13.33
N THR A 105 -6.04 -24.80 -14.08
CA THR A 105 -6.28 -26.25 -14.32
C THR A 105 -5.15 -27.05 -15.00
N THR A 106 -3.93 -26.55 -14.96
CA THR A 106 -2.72 -27.21 -15.45
C THR A 106 -2.13 -28.16 -14.40
N ASP A 107 -1.49 -29.25 -14.84
CA ASP A 107 -0.92 -30.34 -14.01
C ASP A 107 0.05 -29.88 -12.89
N TYR A 108 0.50 -28.63 -12.92
CA TYR A 108 1.44 -28.01 -11.98
C TYR A 108 0.79 -27.59 -10.64
N GLY A 109 -0.54 -27.50 -10.55
CA GLY A 109 -1.26 -27.17 -9.32
C GLY A 109 -1.22 -28.28 -8.24
N SER A 110 -0.69 -29.46 -8.57
CA SER A 110 -0.62 -30.64 -7.71
C SER A 110 0.53 -30.61 -6.67
N TYR A 111 1.51 -29.72 -6.84
CA TYR A 111 2.68 -29.64 -5.94
C TYR A 111 2.46 -28.78 -4.70
N PHE A 112 1.39 -27.99 -4.68
CA PHE A 112 0.94 -27.27 -3.50
C PHE A 112 -0.25 -28.02 -2.89
N PRO A 113 -0.24 -28.34 -1.58
CA PRO A 113 -1.34 -29.03 -0.94
C PRO A 113 -2.65 -28.23 -1.12
N SER A 114 -3.57 -28.82 -1.86
CA SER A 114 -4.87 -28.25 -2.21
C SER A 114 -5.73 -27.99 -0.97
N THR A 115 -6.26 -26.78 -0.86
CA THR A 115 -7.47 -26.46 -0.07
C THR A 115 -8.66 -26.09 -0.94
N ARG A 116 -8.53 -26.10 -2.27
CA ARG A 116 -9.64 -25.77 -3.18
C ARG A 116 -10.43 -27.05 -3.54
N LEU A 117 -11.33 -27.44 -2.63
CA LEU A 117 -12.60 -28.04 -3.05
C LEU A 117 -13.43 -26.93 -3.74
N VAL A 118 -13.12 -26.61 -5.00
CA VAL A 118 -13.98 -25.73 -5.82
C VAL A 118 -15.21 -26.52 -6.24
N THR A 119 -16.18 -26.63 -5.35
CA THR A 119 -17.56 -26.96 -5.70
C THR A 119 -18.60 -26.26 -4.83
N SER A 120 -18.21 -25.59 -3.74
CA SER A 120 -19.19 -24.88 -2.90
C SER A 120 -19.52 -23.50 -3.51
N PRO A 121 -20.80 -23.19 -3.79
CA PRO A 121 -21.21 -21.84 -4.19
C PRO A 121 -20.82 -20.83 -3.10
N PRO A 122 -20.57 -19.55 -3.44
CA PRO A 122 -20.31 -18.51 -2.44
C PRO A 122 -21.52 -18.41 -1.50
N ILE A 123 -21.27 -18.51 -0.19
CA ILE A 123 -22.31 -18.40 0.84
C ILE A 123 -22.12 -17.04 1.50
N TYR A 124 -23.17 -16.23 1.54
CA TYR A 124 -23.15 -14.95 2.25
C TYR A 124 -23.07 -15.20 3.76
N LEU A 125 -21.86 -15.29 4.30
CA LEU A 125 -21.62 -15.41 5.73
C LEU A 125 -21.35 -14.05 6.40
N SER A 126 -21.01 -13.00 5.63
CA SER A 126 -20.65 -11.71 6.21
C SER A 126 -21.89 -10.86 6.54
N VAL A 127 -21.84 -10.26 7.73
CA VAL A 127 -22.86 -9.31 8.23
C VAL A 127 -22.78 -7.97 7.47
N SER A 128 -21.61 -7.63 6.93
CA SER A 128 -21.30 -6.33 6.34
C SER A 128 -21.87 -6.13 4.93
N LYS A 129 -22.29 -7.20 4.23
CA LYS A 129 -22.78 -7.20 2.83
C LYS A 129 -21.80 -6.57 1.81
N ILE A 130 -20.53 -6.36 2.17
CA ILE A 130 -19.55 -5.69 1.30
C ILE A 130 -19.03 -6.68 0.26
N HIS A 131 -18.66 -7.89 0.70
CA HIS A 131 -18.20 -8.97 -0.16
C HIS A 131 -18.89 -10.30 0.18
N SER A 132 -19.13 -11.10 -0.85
CA SER A 132 -19.51 -12.52 -0.69
C SER A 132 -18.24 -13.33 -0.51
N TYR A 133 -18.12 -14.09 0.57
CA TYR A 133 -16.99 -14.98 0.84
C TYR A 133 -17.33 -16.43 0.54
N TYR A 134 -16.32 -17.24 0.24
CA TYR A 134 -16.48 -18.70 0.25
C TYR A 134 -16.39 -19.25 1.67
N LEU A 135 -17.01 -20.41 1.93
CA LEU A 135 -17.11 -21.02 3.27
C LEU A 135 -15.75 -21.25 3.98
N PHE A 136 -14.67 -21.34 3.21
CA PHE A 136 -13.29 -21.53 3.71
C PHE A 136 -12.31 -20.49 3.16
N GLU A 137 -12.80 -19.31 2.79
CA GLU A 137 -11.94 -18.19 2.38
C GLU A 137 -11.44 -17.45 3.61
N PHE A 138 -10.19 -17.74 3.99
CA PHE A 138 -9.51 -17.04 5.09
C PHE A 138 -8.49 -16.07 4.53
N LEU A 139 -8.69 -14.77 4.80
CA LEU A 139 -7.85 -13.68 4.31
C LEU A 139 -7.05 -13.09 5.46
N GLU A 140 -6.10 -13.87 5.99
CA GLU A 140 -5.28 -13.47 7.14
C GLU A 140 -4.51 -12.17 6.90
N SER A 141 -4.19 -11.86 5.64
CA SER A 141 -3.52 -10.62 5.23
C SER A 141 -4.37 -9.35 5.43
N LEU A 142 -5.68 -9.46 5.67
CA LEU A 142 -6.53 -8.32 6.06
C LEU A 142 -6.17 -7.77 7.44
N SER A 143 -5.47 -8.55 8.27
CA SER A 143 -4.97 -8.08 9.57
C SER A 143 -4.06 -6.85 9.48
N THR A 144 -3.43 -6.60 8.34
CA THR A 144 -2.61 -5.40 8.12
C THR A 144 -3.42 -4.10 8.26
N LEU A 145 -4.73 -4.15 8.03
CA LEU A 145 -5.66 -3.03 8.24
C LEU A 145 -5.75 -2.58 9.70
N THR A 146 -5.36 -3.41 10.67
CA THR A 146 -5.32 -3.03 12.09
C THR A 146 -4.44 -1.80 12.36
N ARG A 147 -3.41 -1.60 11.53
CA ARG A 147 -2.41 -0.53 11.70
C ARG A 147 -2.84 0.76 11.04
N LEU A 148 -3.71 0.69 10.04
CA LEU A 148 -4.16 1.83 9.25
C LEU A 148 -4.75 2.98 10.10
N PRO A 149 -5.62 2.74 11.11
CA PRO A 149 -6.14 3.82 11.96
C PRO A 149 -5.03 4.54 12.73
N HIS A 150 -4.04 3.80 13.23
CA HIS A 150 -2.92 4.37 13.96
C HIS A 150 -2.06 5.24 13.05
N VAL A 151 -1.70 4.72 11.87
CA VAL A 151 -0.86 5.43 10.89
C VAL A 151 -1.56 6.72 10.43
N LEU A 152 -2.84 6.65 10.06
CA LEU A 152 -3.60 7.82 9.62
C LEU A 152 -3.72 8.90 10.70
N LYS A 153 -3.89 8.49 11.96
CA LYS A 153 -3.92 9.42 13.08
C LYS A 153 -2.57 10.09 13.29
N GLN A 154 -1.47 9.32 13.21
CA GLN A 154 -0.14 9.84 13.40
C GLN A 154 0.24 10.84 12.30
N SER A 155 0.07 10.46 11.03
CA SER A 155 0.37 11.33 9.89
C SER A 155 -0.48 12.60 9.89
N PHE A 156 -1.75 12.50 10.28
CA PHE A 156 -2.60 13.68 10.43
C PHE A 156 -2.09 14.60 11.55
N ASN A 157 -1.68 14.05 12.69
CA ASN A 157 -1.11 14.86 13.77
C ASN A 157 0.15 15.60 13.32
N GLU A 158 1.05 14.92 12.59
CA GLU A 158 2.26 15.53 12.03
C GLU A 158 1.94 16.67 11.06
N LEU A 159 0.89 16.51 10.22
CA LEU A 159 0.41 17.56 9.32
C LEU A 159 -0.14 18.77 10.09
N ILE A 160 -0.94 18.54 11.14
CA ILE A 160 -1.47 19.61 11.98
C ILE A 160 -0.35 20.33 12.74
N GLU A 161 0.60 19.60 13.31
CA GLU A 161 1.76 20.20 13.97
C GLU A 161 2.54 21.11 13.02
N PHE A 162 2.75 20.68 11.77
CA PHE A 162 3.39 21.50 10.75
C PHE A 162 2.59 22.77 10.41
N GLU A 163 1.28 22.66 10.22
CA GLU A 163 0.40 23.80 9.93
C GLU A 163 0.32 24.80 11.10
N GLU A 164 0.25 24.31 12.35
CA GLU A 164 0.27 25.14 13.56
C GLU A 164 1.59 25.92 13.67
N LEU A 165 2.72 25.27 13.36
CA LEU A 165 4.03 25.92 13.34
C LEU A 165 4.14 27.01 12.25
N GLN A 166 3.60 26.76 11.06
CA GLN A 166 3.57 27.73 9.95
C GLN A 166 2.77 28.98 10.32
N ARG A 167 1.59 28.79 10.92
CA ARG A 167 0.66 29.88 11.26
C ARG A 167 0.99 30.59 12.57
N GLN A 168 1.82 29.98 13.43
CA GLN A 168 2.13 30.45 14.79
C GLN A 168 0.88 30.60 15.69
N THR A 169 -0.22 29.92 15.33
CA THR A 169 -1.49 29.94 16.05
C THR A 169 -2.08 28.53 16.10
N ASN A 170 -2.80 28.22 17.18
CA ASN A 170 -3.52 26.96 17.30
C ASN A 170 -4.77 27.00 16.41
N LEU A 171 -4.97 25.95 15.61
CA LEU A 171 -6.17 25.84 14.76
C LEU A 171 -7.42 25.55 15.60
N SER A 172 -8.57 26.05 15.13
CA SER A 172 -9.88 25.73 15.71
C SER A 172 -10.23 24.25 15.48
N LEU A 173 -11.25 23.74 16.18
CA LEU A 173 -11.69 22.36 15.99
C LEU A 173 -12.28 22.18 14.58
N THR A 174 -13.04 23.15 14.08
CA THR A 174 -13.63 23.11 12.74
C THR A 174 -12.56 23.15 11.65
N GLU A 175 -11.53 23.98 11.79
CA GLU A 175 -10.40 24.01 10.87
C GLU A 175 -9.70 22.64 10.83
N LYS A 176 -9.39 22.06 11.99
CA LYS A 176 -8.80 20.71 12.06
C LYS A 176 -9.65 19.66 11.35
N MET A 177 -10.97 19.70 11.52
CA MET A 177 -11.88 18.77 10.85
C MET A 177 -11.91 18.95 9.32
N VAL A 178 -11.78 20.18 8.83
CA VAL A 178 -11.64 20.43 7.38
C VAL A 178 -10.34 19.85 6.86
N TYR A 179 -9.22 20.08 7.56
CA TYR A 179 -7.94 19.46 7.20
C TYR A 179 -7.99 17.94 7.23
N GLU A 180 -8.70 17.30 8.17
CA GLU A 180 -8.89 15.84 8.18
C GLU A 180 -9.62 15.35 6.92
N LEU A 181 -10.64 16.09 6.47
CA LEU A 181 -11.41 15.74 5.27
C LEU A 181 -10.55 15.86 4.01
N ASP A 182 -9.84 16.97 3.85
CA ASP A 182 -8.98 17.22 2.70
C ASP A 182 -7.85 16.18 2.65
N TYR A 183 -7.27 15.86 3.81
CA TYR A 183 -6.26 14.82 3.97
C TYR A 183 -6.77 13.42 3.55
N LEU A 184 -7.96 13.04 4.02
CA LEU A 184 -8.56 11.75 3.67
C LEU A 184 -8.93 11.67 2.18
N GLU A 185 -9.39 12.78 1.59
CA GLU A 185 -9.70 12.87 0.17
C GLU A 185 -8.45 12.71 -0.69
N GLU A 186 -7.35 13.37 -0.31
CA GLU A 186 -6.06 13.22 -0.96
C GLU A 186 -5.58 11.77 -0.91
N ILE A 187 -5.55 11.16 0.28
CA ILE A 187 -5.16 9.74 0.45
C ILE A 187 -6.02 8.83 -0.42
N PHE A 188 -7.33 9.04 -0.42
CA PHE A 188 -8.25 8.20 -1.19
C PHE A 188 -8.00 8.35 -2.70
N SER A 189 -7.74 9.57 -3.16
CA SER A 189 -7.40 9.84 -4.56
C SER A 189 -6.07 9.20 -4.98
N SER A 190 -5.02 9.35 -4.16
CA SER A 190 -3.72 8.75 -4.38
C SER A 190 -3.79 7.22 -4.32
N TYR A 191 -4.59 6.66 -3.40
CA TYR A 191 -4.79 5.22 -3.31
C TYR A 191 -5.51 4.66 -4.55
N LYS A 192 -6.46 5.40 -5.13
CA LYS A 192 -7.10 4.98 -6.40
C LYS A 192 -6.14 5.03 -7.59
N GLN A 193 -5.23 5.99 -7.58
CA GLN A 193 -4.25 6.19 -8.65
C GLN A 193 -2.93 5.44 -8.40
N LEU A 194 -2.86 4.59 -7.38
CA LEU A 194 -1.63 3.90 -7.00
C LEU A 194 -1.05 3.18 -8.21
N HIS A 195 0.03 3.72 -8.75
CA HIS A 195 0.69 3.15 -9.91
C HIS A 195 1.28 1.79 -9.55
N GLN A 196 1.44 0.93 -10.55
CA GLN A 196 2.18 -0.31 -10.34
C GLN A 196 3.58 0.03 -9.79
N PRO A 197 4.07 -0.77 -8.82
CA PRO A 197 5.38 -0.54 -8.24
C PRO A 197 6.42 -0.45 -9.36
N GLY A 198 7.24 0.59 -9.35
CA GLY A 198 8.26 0.79 -10.38
C GLY A 198 7.87 1.75 -11.52
N SER A 199 6.70 2.37 -11.48
CA SER A 199 6.17 3.22 -12.56
C SER A 199 7.05 4.43 -12.93
N MET A 200 7.82 4.97 -11.97
CA MET A 200 8.74 6.09 -12.19
C MET A 200 10.12 5.66 -12.68
N TYR A 201 10.40 4.36 -12.76
CA TYR A 201 11.67 3.86 -13.29
C TYR A 201 11.69 3.84 -14.81
N SER A 202 12.90 3.76 -15.38
CA SER A 202 13.06 3.61 -16.84
C SER A 202 12.41 2.33 -17.35
N ALA A 203 11.93 2.34 -18.60
CA ALA A 203 11.27 1.18 -19.21
C ALA A 203 12.11 -0.11 -19.20
N ASN A 204 13.45 0.02 -19.19
CA ASN A 204 14.36 -1.13 -19.06
C ASN A 204 14.33 -1.70 -17.63
N GLN A 205 14.43 -0.86 -16.61
CA GLN A 205 14.35 -1.28 -15.21
C GLN A 205 12.97 -1.85 -14.85
N GLN A 206 11.90 -1.30 -15.41
CA GLN A 206 10.55 -1.85 -15.30
C GLN A 206 10.47 -3.28 -15.87
N ARG A 207 11.05 -3.51 -17.05
CA ARG A 207 11.06 -4.82 -17.68
C ARG A 207 11.92 -5.85 -16.94
N ASP A 208 13.03 -5.43 -16.34
CA ASP A 208 13.97 -6.36 -15.74
C ASP A 208 13.63 -6.69 -14.28
N VAL A 209 13.20 -5.69 -13.50
CA VAL A 209 12.95 -5.84 -12.05
C VAL A 209 11.46 -6.09 -11.76
N PHE A 210 10.57 -5.31 -12.38
CA PHE A 210 9.14 -5.29 -12.05
C PHE A 210 8.27 -6.16 -12.95
N ASN A 211 8.86 -6.87 -13.91
CA ASN A 211 8.11 -7.77 -14.77
C ASN A 211 7.53 -8.94 -13.96
N THR A 212 6.21 -8.93 -13.83
CA THR A 212 5.43 -9.88 -13.05
C THR A 212 5.32 -11.26 -13.71
N LEU A 213 5.73 -11.38 -14.98
CA LEU A 213 5.48 -12.58 -15.78
C LEU A 213 6.15 -13.85 -15.26
N TYR A 214 7.29 -13.74 -14.55
CA TYR A 214 8.12 -14.91 -14.23
C TYR A 214 8.07 -15.34 -12.77
N SER A 215 8.36 -14.44 -11.83
CA SER A 215 8.55 -14.81 -10.43
C SER A 215 7.40 -14.39 -9.51
N ASP A 216 6.51 -13.50 -9.96
CA ASP A 216 5.28 -13.17 -9.21
C ASP A 216 4.09 -14.01 -9.65
N HIS A 217 4.15 -14.64 -10.84
CA HIS A 217 3.14 -15.59 -11.29
C HIS A 217 3.35 -16.97 -10.67
N PRO A 218 2.42 -17.43 -9.82
CA PRO A 218 2.60 -18.68 -9.10
C PRO A 218 2.63 -19.90 -10.02
N SER A 219 1.93 -19.86 -11.15
CA SER A 219 1.97 -20.91 -12.17
C SER A 219 3.33 -21.05 -12.86
N MET A 220 4.04 -19.95 -13.09
CA MET A 220 5.37 -19.96 -13.71
C MET A 220 6.44 -20.43 -12.72
N MET A 221 6.34 -20.01 -11.47
CA MET A 221 7.15 -20.54 -10.37
C MET A 221 6.90 -22.05 -10.16
N GLY A 222 5.64 -22.49 -10.28
CA GLY A 222 5.26 -23.90 -10.26
C GLY A 222 5.87 -24.71 -11.42
N LYS A 223 5.88 -24.16 -12.64
CA LYS A 223 6.55 -24.79 -13.79
C LYS A 223 8.06 -24.90 -13.59
N LEU A 224 8.70 -23.84 -13.08
CA LEU A 224 10.13 -23.84 -12.78
C LEU A 224 10.45 -24.90 -11.71
N ALA A 225 9.64 -24.98 -10.65
CA ALA A 225 9.76 -26.01 -9.62
C ALA A 225 9.62 -27.41 -10.22
N TYR A 226 8.63 -27.63 -11.08
CA TYR A 226 8.39 -28.92 -11.74
C TYR A 226 9.54 -29.34 -12.66
N GLU A 227 10.06 -28.46 -13.50
CA GLU A 227 11.18 -28.78 -14.38
C GLU A 227 12.44 -29.17 -13.59
N ILE A 228 12.71 -28.49 -12.47
CA ILE A 228 13.84 -28.85 -11.60
C ILE A 228 13.58 -30.21 -10.92
N LEU A 229 12.35 -30.49 -10.49
CA LEU A 229 11.99 -31.77 -9.88
C LEU A 229 12.07 -32.94 -10.87
N LYS A 230 11.65 -32.73 -12.12
CA LYS A 230 11.75 -33.73 -13.18
C LYS A 230 13.20 -34.17 -13.43
N GLN A 231 14.13 -33.22 -13.43
CA GLN A 231 15.57 -33.53 -13.53
C GLN A 231 16.10 -34.34 -12.34
N VAL A 232 15.49 -34.20 -11.17
CA VAL A 232 15.85 -34.96 -9.96
C VAL A 232 15.29 -36.38 -9.99
N ASP A 233 14.08 -36.58 -10.52
CA ASP A 233 13.45 -37.90 -10.65
C ASP A 233 14.12 -38.77 -11.74
N GLU A 234 14.68 -38.16 -12.77
CA GLU A 234 15.49 -38.85 -13.79
C GLU A 234 16.83 -39.36 -13.25
N ALA A 235 17.34 -38.78 -12.15
CA ALA A 235 18.52 -39.28 -11.46
C ALA A 235 18.12 -40.44 -10.53
N ARG A 236 18.76 -41.61 -10.69
CA ARG A 236 18.59 -42.79 -9.81
C ARG A 236 18.96 -42.47 -8.35
N THR A 237 18.04 -41.87 -7.62
CA THR A 237 18.21 -41.37 -6.26
C THR A 237 17.28 -42.12 -5.32
N THR A 238 17.71 -42.27 -4.07
CA THR A 238 16.88 -42.92 -3.05
C THR A 238 15.74 -42.01 -2.60
N LYS A 239 14.62 -42.56 -2.13
CA LYS A 239 13.47 -41.76 -1.65
C LYS A 239 13.84 -40.70 -0.61
N LYS A 240 14.82 -40.99 0.25
CA LYS A 240 15.31 -40.04 1.26
C LYS A 240 16.02 -38.83 0.61
N GLU A 241 16.87 -39.07 -0.37
CA GLU A 241 17.57 -38.01 -1.13
C GLU A 241 16.60 -37.18 -1.96
N GLN A 242 15.52 -37.80 -2.47
CA GLN A 242 14.44 -37.08 -3.16
C GLN A 242 13.72 -36.11 -2.22
N TYR A 243 13.34 -36.54 -1.01
CA TYR A 243 12.71 -35.66 -0.02
C TYR A 243 13.63 -34.51 0.42
N GLU A 244 14.92 -34.78 0.63
CA GLU A 244 15.89 -33.75 1.00
C GLU A 244 16.06 -32.70 -0.11
N LYS A 245 16.10 -33.14 -1.37
CA LYS A 245 16.13 -32.24 -2.54
C LYS A 245 14.84 -31.44 -2.69
N TYR A 246 13.67 -32.05 -2.45
CA TYR A 246 12.38 -31.35 -2.47
C TYR A 246 12.31 -30.26 -1.40
N LEU A 247 12.74 -30.56 -0.17
CA LEU A 247 12.81 -29.57 0.91
C LEU A 247 13.77 -28.43 0.58
N LYS A 248 14.94 -28.74 0.02
CA LYS A 248 15.90 -27.73 -0.42
C LYS A 248 15.32 -26.83 -1.50
N LEU A 249 14.67 -27.41 -2.51
CA LEU A 249 14.00 -26.66 -3.58
C LEU A 249 12.93 -25.72 -3.02
N ASN A 250 12.05 -26.21 -2.14
CA ASN A 250 11.03 -25.37 -1.50
C ASN A 250 11.66 -24.23 -0.69
N SER A 251 12.73 -24.49 0.05
CA SER A 251 13.42 -23.45 0.81
C SER A 251 14.00 -22.37 -0.11
N SER A 252 14.63 -22.76 -1.23
CA SER A 252 15.17 -21.81 -2.21
C SER A 252 14.10 -21.03 -2.96
N LEU A 253 12.94 -21.65 -3.25
CA LEU A 253 11.81 -20.95 -3.87
C LEU A 253 11.21 -19.91 -2.93
N LEU A 254 11.01 -20.27 -1.65
CA LEU A 254 10.54 -19.32 -0.63
C LEU A 254 11.54 -18.18 -0.43
N GLU A 255 12.83 -18.47 -0.41
CA GLU A 255 13.89 -17.46 -0.34
C GLU A 255 13.84 -16.53 -1.56
N LEU A 256 13.69 -17.07 -2.78
CA LEU A 256 13.59 -16.26 -3.99
C LEU A 256 12.36 -15.33 -3.97
N ILE A 257 11.20 -15.84 -3.58
CA ILE A 257 9.96 -15.04 -3.48
C ILE A 257 10.12 -13.94 -2.43
N THR A 258 10.66 -14.27 -1.25
CA THR A 258 10.86 -13.28 -0.18
C THR A 258 11.90 -12.22 -0.54
N LEU A 259 13.00 -12.60 -1.20
CA LEU A 259 14.00 -11.66 -1.70
C LEU A 259 13.41 -10.75 -2.77
N ARG A 260 12.61 -11.29 -3.70
CA ARG A 260 11.93 -10.48 -4.71
C ARG A 260 10.96 -9.48 -4.09
N TYR A 261 10.14 -9.91 -3.14
CA TYR A 261 9.23 -9.01 -2.44
C TYR A 261 9.98 -7.88 -1.73
N ARG A 262 11.09 -8.20 -1.05
CA ARG A 262 11.97 -7.20 -0.40
C ARG A 262 12.58 -6.24 -1.41
N LEU A 263 13.03 -6.73 -2.56
CA LEU A 263 13.58 -5.91 -3.64
C LEU A 263 12.54 -4.93 -4.17
N ILE A 264 11.34 -5.42 -4.50
CA ILE A 264 10.24 -4.58 -4.99
C ILE A 264 9.88 -3.52 -3.95
N ARG A 265 9.74 -3.92 -2.68
CA ARG A 265 9.45 -2.99 -1.58
C ARG A 265 10.52 -1.92 -1.45
N SER A 266 11.79 -2.29 -1.40
CA SER A 266 12.90 -1.34 -1.30
C SER A 266 12.96 -0.39 -2.50
N ALA A 267 12.64 -0.90 -3.70
CA ALA A 267 12.56 -0.07 -4.90
C ALA A 267 11.38 0.92 -4.82
N THR A 268 10.21 0.50 -4.35
CA THR A 268 9.08 1.43 -4.14
C THR A 268 9.34 2.48 -3.08
N GLU A 269 10.01 2.11 -1.98
CA GLU A 269 10.41 3.05 -0.93
C GLU A 269 11.45 4.06 -1.47
N SER A 270 12.38 3.59 -2.31
CA SER A 270 13.37 4.45 -2.97
C SER A 270 12.71 5.39 -3.99
N GLU A 271 11.73 4.91 -4.74
CA GLU A 271 10.90 5.70 -5.66
C GLU A 271 10.20 6.84 -4.91
N LEU A 272 9.52 6.52 -3.81
CA LEU A 272 8.83 7.52 -2.98
C LEU A 272 9.80 8.53 -2.34
N LEU A 273 10.95 8.08 -1.85
CA LEU A 273 11.96 9.00 -1.32
C LEU A 273 12.50 9.93 -2.42
N SER A 274 12.68 9.39 -3.63
CA SER A 274 13.17 10.17 -4.77
C SER A 274 12.17 11.23 -5.22
N THR A 275 10.86 10.96 -5.14
CA THR A 275 9.82 11.94 -5.50
C THR A 275 9.74 13.06 -4.46
N VAL A 276 9.74 12.71 -3.17
CA VAL A 276 9.78 13.69 -2.07
C VAL A 276 11.03 14.56 -2.18
N TYR A 277 12.19 13.96 -2.43
CA TYR A 277 13.43 14.71 -2.61
C TYR A 277 13.38 15.69 -3.80
N LYS A 278 12.84 15.26 -4.95
CA LYS A 278 12.64 16.16 -6.10
C LYS A 278 11.73 17.34 -5.76
N GLN A 279 10.60 17.08 -5.10
CA GLN A 279 9.66 18.13 -4.68
C GLN A 279 10.34 19.14 -3.73
N GLN A 280 11.18 18.66 -2.80
CA GLN A 280 11.95 19.53 -1.91
C GLN A 280 12.99 20.36 -2.67
N LEU A 281 13.69 19.77 -3.64
CA LEU A 281 14.62 20.53 -4.47
C LEU A 281 13.92 21.59 -5.32
N ASP A 282 12.75 21.27 -5.86
CA ASP A 282 11.94 22.20 -6.66
C ASP A 282 11.48 23.39 -5.80
N THR A 283 11.05 23.15 -4.56
CA THR A 283 10.70 24.23 -3.62
C THR A 283 11.91 25.08 -3.21
N MET A 284 13.10 24.48 -3.12
CA MET A 284 14.35 25.18 -2.80
C MET A 284 15.05 25.78 -4.02
N SER A 285 14.55 25.54 -5.24
CA SER A 285 15.17 25.93 -6.53
C SER A 285 16.60 25.39 -6.78
N ILE A 286 16.94 24.25 -6.18
CA ILE A 286 18.25 23.59 -6.29
C ILE A 286 18.22 22.52 -7.40
N ASP A 287 19.29 22.38 -8.19
CA ASP A 287 19.37 21.36 -9.25
C ASP A 287 19.38 19.93 -8.68
N HIS A 288 18.92 18.95 -9.47
CA HIS A 288 18.78 17.53 -9.09
C HIS A 288 20.11 16.75 -8.99
N SER A 289 21.16 17.36 -8.43
CA SER A 289 22.54 16.84 -8.43
C SER A 289 22.74 15.58 -7.58
N HIS A 290 21.89 15.30 -6.59
CA HIS A 290 22.12 14.21 -5.61
C HIS A 290 21.08 13.07 -5.65
N LEU A 291 20.18 13.04 -6.62
CA LEU A 291 19.12 12.02 -6.69
C LEU A 291 19.66 10.62 -7.00
N SER A 292 20.58 10.53 -7.95
CA SER A 292 21.35 9.32 -8.15
C SER A 292 22.54 9.39 -7.20
N LEU A 293 22.75 8.36 -6.38
CA LEU A 293 24.03 8.05 -5.72
C LEU A 293 25.10 7.73 -6.78
N ARG A 294 25.29 8.60 -7.76
CA ARG A 294 26.56 8.73 -8.44
C ARG A 294 27.43 9.45 -7.42
N PHE A 295 28.50 8.81 -6.98
CA PHE A 295 29.58 9.49 -6.25
C PHE A 295 30.20 10.53 -7.20
N ILE A 296 29.56 11.68 -7.31
CA ILE A 296 30.13 12.87 -7.91
C ILE A 296 30.76 13.58 -6.72
N GLN A 297 32.10 13.57 -6.65
CA GLN A 297 32.83 14.39 -5.68
C GLN A 297 32.34 15.83 -5.84
N PHE A 298 32.12 16.53 -4.72
CA PHE A 298 31.57 17.90 -4.69
C PHE A 298 32.28 18.87 -5.65
N GLU A 299 33.54 18.59 -5.99
CA GLU A 299 34.38 19.30 -6.95
C GLU A 299 33.83 19.36 -8.39
N PHE A 300 32.86 18.49 -8.74
CA PHE A 300 32.26 18.41 -10.08
C PHE A 300 30.80 18.91 -10.15
N ALA A 301 30.20 19.34 -9.04
CA ALA A 301 28.86 19.91 -9.04
C ALA A 301 28.94 21.38 -9.54
N GLN A 302 28.42 21.65 -10.74
CA GLN A 302 28.37 23.01 -11.27
C GLN A 302 27.26 23.83 -10.60
N SER A 303 27.60 25.03 -10.12
CA SER A 303 26.64 26.01 -9.61
C SER A 303 25.89 26.67 -10.78
N ARG A 304 24.57 26.79 -10.65
CA ARG A 304 23.66 27.38 -11.66
C ARG A 304 23.95 28.84 -12.02
N ASN A 305 24.87 29.51 -11.32
CA ASN A 305 25.19 30.93 -11.48
C ASN A 305 26.68 31.18 -11.78
N LEU A 306 27.23 30.57 -12.83
CA LEU A 306 28.37 31.19 -13.53
C LEU A 306 27.97 31.55 -14.96
N PRO A 307 28.02 32.85 -15.33
CA PRO A 307 27.89 33.25 -16.71
C PRO A 307 29.05 32.69 -17.51
N ASN A 308 28.76 32.12 -18.68
CA ASN A 308 29.74 31.78 -19.71
C ASN A 308 30.64 32.98 -20.00
N ILE A 309 31.85 32.99 -19.45
CA ILE A 309 32.95 33.77 -19.96
C ILE A 309 33.93 32.78 -20.58
N ASN A 310 33.86 32.69 -21.90
CA ASN A 310 34.89 32.07 -22.72
C ASN A 310 36.26 32.63 -22.33
N THR A 311 37.22 31.75 -22.04
CA THR A 311 38.56 31.82 -22.65
C THR A 311 39.19 30.43 -22.60
N ASP A 312 39.32 29.87 -23.80
CA ASP A 312 40.38 28.97 -24.27
C ASP A 312 41.43 28.53 -23.25
N ASN A 313 41.36 27.26 -22.84
CA ASN A 313 42.43 26.27 -22.98
C ASN A 313 42.14 25.08 -22.06
N HIS A 314 41.60 24.02 -22.66
CA HIS A 314 42.18 22.67 -22.67
C HIS A 314 41.09 21.67 -23.04
N HIS A 315 41.10 21.31 -24.32
CA HIS A 315 40.76 19.96 -24.72
C HIS A 315 41.53 18.96 -23.84
N ILE A 316 40.80 17.97 -23.34
CA ILE A 316 41.13 16.54 -23.14
C ILE A 316 40.35 16.10 -21.91
N THR A 317 39.15 15.53 -22.12
CA THR A 317 38.54 14.43 -21.34
C THR A 317 37.05 14.20 -21.63
N SER A 318 36.38 15.01 -22.45
CA SER A 318 34.96 14.80 -22.80
C SER A 318 34.72 13.83 -23.97
N GLN A 319 35.73 13.06 -24.41
CA GLN A 319 35.59 12.07 -25.49
C GLN A 319 36.03 10.65 -25.10
N LEU A 320 36.33 10.39 -23.82
CA LEU A 320 36.76 9.06 -23.36
C LEU A 320 35.75 8.33 -22.46
N ALA A 321 34.56 8.90 -22.23
CA ALA A 321 33.49 8.24 -21.46
C ALA A 321 32.37 7.67 -22.35
N ASP A 322 32.40 7.91 -23.66
CA ASP A 322 31.49 7.31 -24.65
C ASP A 322 32.31 6.46 -25.61
N GLY A 323 32.44 5.17 -25.28
CA GLY A 323 32.97 4.17 -26.19
C GLY A 323 34.01 3.24 -25.59
N GLN A 324 33.56 2.29 -24.77
CA GLN A 324 34.10 0.91 -24.70
C GLN A 324 33.22 0.07 -23.76
N LEU A 325 32.04 -0.32 -24.26
CA LEU A 325 31.43 -1.59 -23.86
C LEU A 325 32.24 -2.68 -24.54
N ASP A 326 33.37 -3.04 -23.94
CA ASP A 326 34.08 -4.24 -24.35
C ASP A 326 33.22 -5.46 -24.04
N LYS A 327 32.89 -6.15 -25.13
CA LYS A 327 32.30 -7.47 -25.19
C LYS A 327 33.10 -8.41 -24.28
N ILE A 328 32.54 -8.77 -23.14
CA ILE A 328 32.94 -9.99 -22.43
C ILE A 328 32.19 -11.14 -23.09
N THR A 329 32.69 -11.58 -24.24
CA THR A 329 32.56 -12.97 -24.67
C THR A 329 33.66 -13.76 -23.97
N GLY A 330 33.27 -14.64 -23.05
CA GLY A 330 34.14 -15.65 -22.47
C GLY A 330 33.59 -17.02 -22.86
N GLN A 331 34.44 -17.79 -23.53
CA GLN A 331 34.27 -19.18 -23.93
C GLN A 331 33.90 -20.11 -22.78
#